data_AF-W4RIF6-F1
#
_entry.id   AF-W4RIF6-F1
#
_cell.length_a   1.000
_cell.length_b   1.000
_cell.length_c   1.000
_cell.angle_alpha   90.00
_cell.angle_beta   90.00
_cell.angle_gamma   90.00
#
_symmetry.space_group_name_H-M   'P 1'
#
loop_
_entity.id
_entity.type
_entity.pdbx_description
1 polymer ?
#
loop_
_entity_poly.entity_id
_entity_poly.type
_entity_poly.pdbx_seq_one_letter_code
_entity_poly.pdbx_strand_id
1 'polypeptide(L)'
;MLNKMNPWKKDQNPSSFGDRVLQIKDHEVPSHVAIIMDGNGRWAKKRALPRVAGHHEGMKVVRKITKLANELGVKALTVYAFSTENWKRPKMEVDFLMKLPEEFLGTFLPELIEENVRVEMIGYMDELPEHTKRAVGKAMEDTKNNTGLVLNFALNYGSRAEIIDGVKRVMDDVKNGNITRVS
;
A
#
# COMPACT_ATOMS: atom_id res chain seq x y z
N MET A 1 14.96 -60.16 7.97
CA MET A 1 15.54 -58.89 7.47
C MET A 1 14.53 -58.26 6.52
N LEU A 2 13.75 -57.30 7.01
CA LEU A 2 12.73 -56.59 6.25
C LEU A 2 13.31 -55.23 5.86
N ASN A 3 13.48 -54.96 4.57
CA ASN A 3 13.67 -53.60 4.08
C ASN A 3 12.46 -53.23 3.21
N LYS A 4 11.45 -52.63 3.84
CA LYS A 4 10.32 -52.01 3.15
C LYS A 4 10.84 -50.71 2.53
N MET A 5 11.05 -50.69 1.22
CA MET A 5 11.21 -49.44 0.48
C MET A 5 9.91 -48.64 0.62
N ASN A 6 10.01 -47.45 1.19
CA ASN A 6 8.92 -46.49 1.28
C ASN A 6 8.98 -45.57 0.03
N PRO A 7 8.01 -45.62 -0.90
CA PRO A 7 8.08 -44.83 -2.14
C PRO A 7 7.62 -43.38 -1.96
N TRP A 8 7.37 -42.91 -0.74
CA TRP A 8 6.83 -41.57 -0.48
C TRP A 8 7.70 -40.79 0.51
N LYS A 9 8.56 -39.95 -0.05
CA LYS A 9 8.75 -38.52 0.26
C LYS A 9 9.90 -37.96 -0.57
N LYS A 10 9.62 -37.66 -1.84
CA LYS A 10 10.30 -36.53 -2.48
C LYS A 10 9.66 -35.29 -1.87
N ASP A 11 10.19 -34.82 -0.75
CA ASP A 11 9.95 -33.45 -0.31
C ASP A 11 10.58 -32.54 -1.38
N GLN A 12 9.77 -32.13 -2.36
CA GLN A 12 10.17 -31.15 -3.37
C GLN A 12 10.27 -29.80 -2.68
N ASN A 13 11.49 -29.48 -2.24
CA ASN A 13 11.90 -28.16 -1.78
C ASN A 13 11.67 -27.12 -2.90
N PRO A 14 11.43 -25.85 -2.55
CA PRO A 14 10.53 -24.97 -3.27
C PRO A 14 11.07 -24.63 -4.65
N SER A 15 10.16 -24.65 -5.62
CA SER A 15 10.32 -24.02 -6.91
C SER A 15 10.90 -22.61 -6.75
N SER A 16 11.80 -22.20 -7.66
CA SER A 16 12.48 -20.90 -7.59
C SER A 16 11.45 -19.75 -7.51
N PHE A 17 11.88 -18.55 -7.11
CA PHE A 17 10.96 -17.40 -7.09
C PHE A 17 10.25 -17.21 -8.44
N GLY A 18 10.98 -17.36 -9.54
CA GLY A 18 10.41 -17.30 -10.89
C GLY A 18 9.38 -18.39 -11.15
N ASP A 19 9.66 -19.63 -10.77
CA ASP A 19 8.72 -20.74 -10.93
C ASP A 19 7.42 -20.52 -10.14
N ARG A 20 7.52 -19.93 -8.93
CA ARG A 20 6.34 -19.58 -8.13
C ARG A 20 5.51 -18.48 -8.78
N VAL A 21 6.15 -17.48 -9.39
CA VAL A 21 5.47 -16.42 -10.13
C VAL A 21 4.72 -16.99 -11.34
N LEU A 22 5.36 -17.89 -12.09
CA LEU A 22 4.72 -18.57 -13.23
C LEU A 22 3.51 -19.40 -12.79
N GLN A 23 3.65 -20.21 -11.72
CA GLN A 23 2.55 -20.99 -11.17
C GLN A 23 1.37 -20.12 -10.71
N ILE A 24 1.63 -18.97 -10.09
CA ILE A 24 0.56 -18.06 -9.64
C ILE A 24 -0.19 -17.46 -10.83
N LYS A 25 0.49 -17.20 -11.95
CA LYS A 25 -0.15 -16.66 -13.17
C LYS A 25 -1.14 -17.62 -13.83
N ASP A 26 -1.07 -18.92 -13.51
CA ASP A 26 -2.04 -19.92 -13.95
C ASP A 26 -3.34 -19.92 -13.11
N HIS A 27 -3.40 -19.11 -12.05
CA HIS A 27 -4.56 -18.96 -11.18
C HIS A 27 -5.21 -17.59 -11.31
N GLU A 28 -6.44 -17.48 -10.82
CA GLU A 28 -7.14 -16.21 -10.76
C GLU A 28 -6.44 -15.25 -9.79
N VAL A 29 -6.04 -14.09 -10.30
CA VAL A 29 -5.30 -13.08 -9.53
C VAL A 29 -6.29 -12.14 -8.85
N PRO A 30 -6.14 -11.86 -7.54
CA PRO A 30 -6.99 -10.89 -6.86
C PRO A 30 -6.94 -9.52 -7.54
N SER A 31 -8.12 -8.97 -7.82
CA SER A 31 -8.21 -7.64 -8.43
C SER A 31 -7.68 -6.54 -7.50
N HIS A 32 -7.83 -6.69 -6.18
CA HIS A 32 -7.37 -5.73 -5.19
C HIS A 32 -6.72 -6.43 -3.99
N VAL A 33 -5.50 -6.01 -3.65
CA VAL A 33 -4.78 -6.43 -2.45
C VAL A 33 -4.56 -5.23 -1.53
N ALA A 34 -4.88 -5.38 -0.24
CA ALA A 34 -4.58 -4.38 0.78
C ALA A 34 -3.52 -4.90 1.77
N ILE A 35 -2.50 -4.10 2.06
CA ILE A 35 -1.38 -4.48 2.93
C ILE A 35 -1.28 -3.50 4.10
N ILE A 36 -1.34 -4.05 5.32
CA ILE A 36 -0.98 -3.33 6.54
C ILE A 36 0.52 -3.48 6.78
N MET A 37 1.26 -2.39 6.65
CA MET A 37 2.73 -2.38 6.72
C MET A 37 3.23 -2.31 8.17
N ASP A 38 2.86 -3.28 9.00
CA ASP A 38 3.31 -3.33 10.40
C ASP A 38 4.68 -4.01 10.56
N GLY A 39 5.36 -3.71 11.67
CA GLY A 39 6.59 -4.39 12.07
C GLY A 39 7.86 -3.59 11.86
N ASN A 40 7.82 -2.44 11.17
CA ASN A 40 9.00 -1.59 10.89
C ASN A 40 9.79 -1.24 12.17
N GLY A 41 9.12 -0.74 13.20
CA GLY A 41 9.76 -0.42 14.47
C GLY A 41 10.31 -1.66 15.22
N ARG A 42 9.64 -2.82 15.12
CA ARG A 42 10.11 -4.08 15.73
C ARG A 42 11.33 -4.63 14.97
N TRP A 43 11.33 -4.52 13.64
CA TRP A 43 12.44 -4.90 12.78
C TRP A 43 13.70 -4.09 13.09
N ALA A 44 13.56 -2.78 13.29
CA ALA A 44 14.66 -1.89 13.65
C ALA A 44 15.21 -2.21 15.05
N LYS A 45 14.32 -2.37 16.04
CA LYS A 45 14.69 -2.71 17.42
C LYS A 45 15.50 -4.02 17.50
N LYS A 46 15.11 -5.06 16.76
CA LYS A 46 15.83 -6.35 16.71
C LYS A 46 17.26 -6.22 16.16
N ARG A 47 17.58 -5.12 15.48
CA ARG A 47 18.88 -4.84 14.88
C ARG A 47 19.65 -3.71 15.58
N ALA A 48 19.16 -3.27 16.75
CA ALA A 48 19.69 -2.10 17.45
C ALA A 48 19.74 -0.83 16.59
N LEU A 49 18.79 -0.67 15.66
CA LEU A 49 18.65 0.49 14.80
C LEU A 49 17.54 1.43 15.29
N PRO A 50 17.60 2.74 14.98
CA PRO A 50 16.49 3.65 15.23
C PRO A 50 15.25 3.23 14.44
N ARG A 51 14.04 3.45 15.00
CA ARG A 51 12.75 3.05 14.37
C ARG A 51 12.61 3.56 12.94
N VAL A 52 13.10 4.77 12.70
CA VAL A 52 13.23 5.45 11.40
C VAL A 52 13.84 4.55 10.33
N ALA A 53 14.92 3.83 10.63
CA ALA A 53 15.57 2.92 9.68
C ALA A 53 14.63 1.79 9.22
N GLY A 54 13.78 1.28 10.12
CA GLY A 54 12.79 0.27 9.76
C GLY A 54 11.73 0.79 8.80
N HIS A 55 11.35 2.06 8.92
CA HIS A 55 10.39 2.67 7.99
C HIS A 55 11.01 2.90 6.59
N HIS A 56 12.28 3.28 6.50
CA HIS A 56 12.99 3.33 5.21
C HIS A 56 13.10 1.95 4.55
N GLU A 57 13.38 0.89 5.32
CA GLU A 57 13.35 -0.46 4.77
C GLU A 57 11.95 -0.86 4.31
N GLY A 58 10.91 -0.44 5.05
CA GLY A 58 9.51 -0.58 4.63
C GLY A 58 9.25 0.01 3.24
N MET A 59 9.76 1.22 2.95
CA MET A 59 9.62 1.86 1.63
C MET A 59 10.26 1.02 0.50
N LYS A 60 11.44 0.44 0.74
CA LYS A 60 12.08 -0.45 -0.24
C LYS A 60 11.24 -1.70 -0.50
N VAL A 61 10.57 -2.21 0.53
CA VAL A 61 9.65 -3.34 0.40
C VAL A 61 8.40 -2.96 -0.40
N VAL A 62 7.81 -1.78 -0.16
CA VAL A 62 6.69 -1.27 -0.97
C VAL A 62 7.05 -1.24 -2.44
N ARG A 63 8.19 -0.63 -2.80
CA ARG A 63 8.68 -0.59 -4.18
C ARG A 63 8.74 -1.98 -4.82
N LYS A 64 9.29 -2.98 -4.12
CA LYS A 64 9.37 -4.37 -4.61
C LYS A 64 7.99 -5.02 -4.77
N ILE A 65 7.10 -4.82 -3.82
CA ILE A 65 5.75 -5.40 -3.85
C ILE A 65 4.91 -4.75 -4.95
N THR A 66 5.00 -3.43 -5.15
CA THR A 66 4.30 -2.73 -6.24
C THR A 66 4.69 -3.31 -7.60
N LYS A 67 5.98 -3.47 -7.87
CA LYS A 67 6.46 -4.09 -9.12
C LYS A 67 5.92 -5.50 -9.31
N LEU A 68 6.04 -6.33 -8.28
CA LEU A 68 5.55 -7.71 -8.34
C LEU A 68 4.03 -7.75 -8.55
N ALA A 69 3.26 -6.92 -7.84
CA ALA A 69 1.81 -6.84 -7.99
C ALA A 69 1.42 -6.42 -9.42
N ASN A 70 2.13 -5.46 -10.00
CA ASN A 70 1.95 -5.05 -11.38
C ASN A 70 2.25 -6.19 -12.36
N GLU A 71 3.38 -6.90 -12.16
CA GLU A 71 3.79 -8.05 -12.98
C GLU A 71 2.82 -9.23 -12.89
N LEU A 72 2.21 -9.44 -11.72
CA LEU A 72 1.20 -10.46 -11.48
C LEU A 72 -0.18 -10.06 -12.04
N GLY A 73 -0.39 -8.81 -12.44
CA GLY A 73 -1.65 -8.34 -13.02
C GLY A 73 -2.71 -7.92 -11.99
N VAL A 74 -2.31 -7.66 -10.74
CA VAL A 74 -3.18 -7.05 -9.73
C VAL A 74 -3.64 -5.67 -10.22
N LYS A 75 -4.91 -5.33 -10.03
CA LYS A 75 -5.48 -4.06 -10.53
C LYS A 75 -5.36 -2.93 -9.52
N ALA A 76 -5.42 -3.23 -8.23
CA ALA A 76 -5.21 -2.26 -7.16
C ALA A 76 -4.37 -2.85 -6.03
N LEU A 77 -3.41 -2.06 -5.55
CA LEU A 77 -2.61 -2.35 -4.36
C LEU A 77 -2.78 -1.18 -3.39
N THR A 78 -3.48 -1.42 -2.28
CA THR A 78 -3.59 -0.44 -1.20
C THR A 78 -2.53 -0.71 -0.14
N VAL A 79 -1.74 0.30 0.20
CA VAL A 79 -0.77 0.22 1.31
C VAL A 79 -1.20 1.13 2.45
N TYR A 80 -1.30 0.56 3.65
CA TYR A 80 -1.65 1.33 4.84
C TYR A 80 -0.42 2.05 5.39
N ALA A 81 -0.24 3.30 4.93
CA ALA A 81 0.97 4.08 5.16
C ALA A 81 0.93 4.90 6.45
N PHE A 82 -0.20 5.51 6.77
CA PHE A 82 -0.36 6.30 8.00
C PHE A 82 -1.82 6.35 8.45
N SER A 83 -2.12 5.99 9.69
CA SER A 83 -3.49 6.05 10.23
C SER A 83 -3.78 7.31 11.04
N THR A 84 -5.06 7.65 11.20
CA THR A 84 -5.53 8.73 12.09
C THR A 84 -5.07 8.54 13.54
N GLU A 85 -4.88 7.31 14.00
CA GLU A 85 -4.37 7.00 15.34
C GLU A 85 -2.87 7.27 15.47
N ASN A 86 -2.12 7.36 14.35
CA ASN A 86 -0.68 7.58 14.39
C ASN A 86 -0.32 9.00 14.84
N TRP A 87 -1.25 9.96 14.78
CA TRP A 87 -1.07 11.29 15.37
C TRP A 87 -0.81 11.27 16.88
N LYS A 88 -1.19 10.20 17.58
CA LYS A 88 -0.93 10.02 19.02
C LYS A 88 0.51 9.62 19.34
N ARG A 89 1.35 9.34 18.33
CA ARG A 89 2.76 8.98 18.51
C ARG A 89 3.61 10.21 18.85
N PRO A 90 4.86 10.02 19.33
CA PRO A 90 5.75 11.15 19.58
C PRO A 90 5.94 12.03 18.33
N LYS A 91 5.94 13.35 18.52
CA LYS A 91 6.00 14.34 17.42
C LYS A 91 7.16 14.08 16.46
N MET A 92 8.35 13.75 16.96
CA MET A 92 9.50 13.44 16.10
C MET A 92 9.27 12.22 15.19
N GLU A 93 8.54 11.19 15.66
CA GLU A 93 8.19 10.03 14.83
C GLU A 93 7.16 10.43 13.77
N VAL A 94 6.15 11.22 14.14
CA VAL A 94 5.14 11.73 13.20
C VAL A 94 5.77 12.61 12.11
N ASP A 95 6.56 13.60 12.51
CA ASP A 95 7.24 14.53 11.58
C ASP A 95 8.15 13.78 10.61
N PHE A 96 8.80 12.70 11.06
CA PHE A 96 9.58 11.82 10.19
C PHE A 96 8.70 11.03 9.21
N LEU A 97 7.62 10.40 9.70
CA LEU A 97 6.72 9.62 8.85
C LEU A 97 6.10 10.46 7.72
N MET A 98 5.82 11.74 7.98
CA MET A 98 5.24 12.66 6.98
C MET A 98 6.23 13.05 5.87
N LYS A 99 7.54 12.92 6.09
CA LYS A 99 8.57 13.14 5.05
C LYS A 99 8.72 11.95 4.11
N LEU A 100 8.38 10.74 4.55
CA LEU A 100 8.61 9.53 3.77
C LEU A 100 7.90 9.53 2.40
N PRO A 101 6.65 10.01 2.24
CA PRO A 101 6.04 10.08 0.92
C PRO A 101 6.83 10.97 -0.06
N GLU A 102 7.41 12.08 0.40
CA GLU A 102 8.24 12.96 -0.42
C GLU A 102 9.52 12.25 -0.88
N GLU A 103 10.22 11.57 0.03
CA GLU A 103 11.43 10.80 -0.30
C GLU A 103 11.12 9.60 -1.21
N PHE A 104 10.04 8.88 -0.93
CA PHE A 104 9.61 7.71 -1.70
C PHE A 104 9.25 8.10 -3.12
N LEU A 105 8.31 9.03 -3.28
CA LEU A 105 7.81 9.45 -4.58
C LEU A 105 8.87 10.25 -5.35
N GLY A 106 9.69 11.04 -4.66
CA GLY A 106 10.79 11.77 -5.30
C GLY A 106 11.80 10.87 -6.02
N THR A 107 11.93 9.60 -5.61
CA THR A 107 12.85 8.63 -6.23
C THR A 107 12.16 7.56 -7.07
N PHE A 108 10.95 7.14 -6.68
CA PHE A 108 10.26 6.02 -7.34
C PHE A 108 9.26 6.46 -8.41
N LEU A 109 8.84 7.73 -8.44
CA LEU A 109 7.86 8.21 -9.41
C LEU A 109 8.25 7.97 -10.89
N PRO A 110 9.50 8.20 -11.34
CA PRO A 110 9.86 7.90 -12.73
C PRO A 110 9.62 6.44 -13.11
N GLU A 111 9.89 5.52 -12.18
CA GLU A 111 9.68 4.09 -12.39
C GLU A 111 8.19 3.72 -12.32
N LEU A 112 7.39 4.36 -11.46
CA LEU A 112 5.94 4.19 -11.47
C LEU A 112 5.33 4.59 -12.82
N ILE A 113 5.84 5.67 -13.43
CA ILE A 113 5.41 6.12 -14.75
C ILE A 113 5.80 5.09 -15.82
N GLU A 114 7.07 4.64 -15.83
CA GLU A 114 7.57 3.63 -16.76
C GLU A 114 6.78 2.32 -16.69
N GLU A 115 6.40 1.89 -15.48
CA GLU A 115 5.66 0.67 -15.22
C GLU A 115 4.13 0.82 -15.43
N ASN A 116 3.67 1.98 -15.94
CA ASN A 116 2.25 2.31 -16.15
C ASN A 116 1.40 2.17 -14.87
N VAL A 117 1.96 2.50 -13.70
CA VAL A 117 1.28 2.46 -12.41
C VAL A 117 0.62 3.81 -12.13
N ARG A 118 -0.67 3.81 -11.77
CA ARG A 118 -1.41 5.01 -11.36
C ARG A 118 -1.34 5.18 -9.84
N VAL A 119 -0.94 6.34 -9.37
CA VAL A 119 -0.93 6.67 -7.94
C VAL A 119 -2.27 7.28 -7.54
N GLU A 120 -2.84 6.77 -6.45
CA GLU A 120 -4.02 7.32 -5.80
C GLU A 120 -3.80 7.44 -4.29
N MET A 121 -4.68 8.18 -3.62
CA MET A 121 -4.67 8.31 -2.17
C MET A 121 -6.10 8.22 -1.62
N ILE A 122 -6.24 7.53 -0.50
CA ILE A 122 -7.41 7.61 0.39
C ILE A 122 -7.00 8.15 1.76
N GLY A 123 -7.94 8.82 2.43
CA GLY A 123 -7.73 9.50 3.72
C GLY A 123 -7.76 11.02 3.60
N TYR A 124 -7.33 11.71 4.66
CA TYR A 124 -7.52 13.16 4.80
C TYR A 124 -6.28 13.94 4.33
N MET A 125 -6.25 14.30 3.05
CA MET A 125 -5.18 15.05 2.39
C MET A 125 -4.95 16.44 3.01
N ASP A 126 -6.03 17.16 3.34
CA ASP A 126 -5.95 18.56 3.79
C ASP A 126 -5.22 18.74 5.13
N GLU A 127 -5.20 17.70 5.95
CA GLU A 127 -4.54 17.66 7.25
C GLU A 127 -3.05 17.27 7.16
N LEU A 128 -2.57 16.84 5.99
CA LEU A 128 -1.16 16.49 5.81
C LEU A 128 -0.26 17.74 5.79
N PRO A 129 1.04 17.62 6.08
CA PRO A 129 1.98 18.70 5.83
C PRO A 129 2.11 19.04 4.34
N GLU A 130 2.39 20.31 4.03
CA GLU A 130 2.46 20.79 2.64
C GLU A 130 3.47 20.06 1.76
N HIS A 131 4.59 19.60 2.31
CA HIS A 131 5.57 18.79 1.55
C HIS A 131 4.99 17.44 1.12
N THR A 132 4.27 16.77 2.03
CA THR A 132 3.56 15.52 1.76
C THR A 132 2.47 15.72 0.73
N LYS A 133 1.65 16.78 0.88
CA LYS A 133 0.58 17.11 -0.09
C LYS A 133 1.14 17.32 -1.49
N ARG A 134 2.20 18.11 -1.63
CA ARG A 134 2.83 18.39 -2.93
C ARG A 134 3.37 17.11 -3.57
N ALA A 135 4.06 16.27 -2.80
CA ALA A 135 4.64 15.03 -3.33
C ALA A 135 3.56 14.05 -3.82
N VAL A 136 2.52 13.81 -3.01
CA VAL A 136 1.41 12.92 -3.37
C VAL A 136 0.60 13.50 -4.53
N GLY A 137 0.28 14.79 -4.48
CA GLY A 137 -0.47 15.47 -5.55
C GLY A 137 0.27 15.45 -6.88
N LYS A 138 1.59 15.68 -6.88
CA LYS A 138 2.43 15.54 -8.07
C LYS A 138 2.39 14.11 -8.63
N ALA A 139 2.54 13.11 -7.78
CA ALA A 139 2.53 11.72 -8.22
C ALA A 139 1.16 11.32 -8.82
N MET A 140 0.06 11.74 -8.20
CA MET A 140 -1.29 11.52 -8.74
C MET A 140 -1.46 12.20 -10.11
N GLU A 141 -1.02 13.45 -10.24
CA GLU A 141 -1.13 14.20 -11.51
C GLU A 141 -0.27 13.58 -12.62
N ASP A 142 1.00 13.30 -12.35
CA ASP A 142 1.94 12.75 -13.32
C ASP A 142 1.55 11.34 -13.80
N THR A 143 0.81 10.58 -12.98
CA THR A 143 0.39 9.21 -13.29
C THR A 143 -1.11 9.08 -13.61
N LYS A 144 -1.87 10.18 -13.69
CA LYS A 144 -3.34 10.14 -13.83
C LYS A 144 -3.85 9.38 -15.05
N ASN A 145 -3.06 9.39 -16.13
CA ASN A 145 -3.39 8.73 -17.40
C ASN A 145 -2.90 7.28 -17.46
N ASN A 146 -2.19 6.80 -16.43
CA ASN A 146 -1.75 5.42 -16.36
C ASN A 146 -2.95 4.49 -16.17
N THR A 147 -2.88 3.33 -16.81
CA THR A 147 -3.98 2.35 -16.92
C THR A 147 -3.65 0.99 -16.32
N GLY A 148 -2.42 0.81 -15.83
CA GLY A 148 -1.98 -0.39 -15.14
C GLY A 148 -2.44 -0.43 -13.69
N LEU A 149 -1.62 -1.02 -12.81
CA LEU A 149 -1.89 -1.11 -11.38
C LEU A 149 -2.21 0.26 -10.76
N VAL A 150 -3.25 0.33 -9.93
CA VAL A 150 -3.48 1.46 -9.03
C VAL A 150 -2.71 1.22 -7.73
N LEU A 151 -1.67 2.01 -7.47
CA LEU A 151 -1.01 2.08 -6.17
C LEU A 151 -1.72 3.12 -5.30
N ASN A 152 -2.57 2.64 -4.39
CA ASN A 152 -3.39 3.48 -3.53
C ASN A 152 -2.76 3.63 -2.14
N PHE A 153 -2.43 4.85 -1.75
CA PHE A 153 -1.89 5.14 -0.42
C PHE A 153 -3.01 5.47 0.56
N ALA A 154 -3.17 4.66 1.61
CA ALA A 154 -3.99 5.04 2.76
C ALA A 154 -3.14 5.89 3.72
N LEU A 155 -3.25 7.22 3.57
CA LEU A 155 -2.50 8.23 4.29
C LEU A 155 -3.43 9.11 5.11
N ASN A 156 -3.09 9.31 6.38
CA ASN A 156 -4.01 9.89 7.35
C ASN A 156 -5.41 9.27 7.23
N TYR A 157 -5.45 7.94 7.20
CA TYR A 157 -6.66 7.17 6.90
C TYR A 157 -7.18 6.46 8.15
N GLY A 158 -8.50 6.56 8.36
CA GLY A 158 -9.21 5.80 9.39
C GLY A 158 -10.56 5.33 8.85
N SER A 159 -10.77 4.01 8.74
CA SER A 159 -11.96 3.44 8.09
C SER A 159 -13.28 3.86 8.74
N ARG A 160 -13.31 3.96 10.08
CA ARG A 160 -14.50 4.46 10.81
C ARG A 160 -14.82 5.91 10.45
N ALA A 161 -13.79 6.74 10.36
CA ALA A 161 -13.95 8.16 10.02
C ALA A 161 -14.41 8.31 8.56
N GLU A 162 -13.84 7.54 7.63
CA GLU A 162 -14.26 7.50 6.22
C GLU A 162 -15.74 7.11 6.06
N ILE A 163 -16.18 6.04 6.74
CA ILE A 163 -17.59 5.60 6.70
C ILE A 163 -18.52 6.71 7.24
N ILE A 164 -18.14 7.33 8.37
CA ILE A 164 -18.93 8.40 8.97
C ILE A 164 -19.05 9.59 8.02
N ASP A 165 -17.96 10.00 7.36
CA ASP A 165 -17.98 11.13 6.43
C ASP A 165 -18.75 10.80 5.16
N GLY A 166 -18.70 9.56 4.67
CA GLY A 166 -19.57 9.08 3.61
C GLY A 166 -21.05 9.21 3.96
N VAL A 167 -21.44 8.79 5.16
CA VAL A 167 -22.83 8.93 5.65
C VAL A 167 -23.25 10.40 5.75
N LYS A 168 -22.39 11.28 6.29
CA LYS A 168 -22.68 12.73 6.34
C LYS A 168 -22.92 13.31 4.96
N ARG A 169 -22.07 12.99 3.97
CA ARG A 169 -22.24 13.46 2.59
C ARG A 169 -23.56 13.00 1.98
N VAL A 170 -23.96 11.74 2.21
CA VAL A 170 -25.28 11.25 1.78
C VAL A 170 -26.41 12.04 2.45
N MET A 171 -26.30 12.35 3.75
CA MET A 171 -27.30 13.17 4.43
C MET A 171 -27.37 14.60 3.88
N ASP A 172 -26.23 15.20 3.55
CA ASP A 172 -26.17 16.52 2.91
C ASP A 172 -26.80 16.49 1.52
N ASP A 173 -26.54 15.45 0.74
CA ASP A 173 -27.16 15.24 -0.57
C ASP A 173 -28.69 15.07 -0.49
N VAL A 174 -29.19 14.37 0.54
CA VAL A 174 -30.64 14.27 0.80
C VAL A 174 -31.22 15.64 1.16
N LYS A 175 -30.54 16.40 2.03
CA LYS A 175 -30.97 17.75 2.44
C LYS A 175 -30.99 18.73 1.26
N ASN A 176 -30.05 18.58 0.32
CA ASN A 176 -29.92 19.42 -0.87
C ASN A 176 -30.81 18.96 -2.03
N GLY A 177 -31.50 17.81 -1.91
CA GLY A 177 -32.37 17.26 -2.95
C GLY A 177 -31.63 16.53 -4.09
N ASN A 178 -30.33 16.26 -3.94
CA ASN A 178 -29.51 15.54 -4.92
C ASN A 178 -29.80 14.04 -4.93
N ILE A 179 -30.20 13.49 -3.77
CA ILE A 179 -30.60 12.09 -3.62
C ILE A 179 -32.03 12.06 -3.11
N THR A 180 -32.89 11.35 -3.83
CA THR A 180 -34.23 11.00 -3.36
C THR A 180 -34.24 9.55 -2.90
N ARG A 181 -35.27 9.17 -2.14
CA ARG A 181 -35.42 7.80 -1.64
C ARG A 181 -35.49 6.84 -2.83
N VAL A 182 -34.59 5.87 -2.91
CA VAL A 182 -34.71 4.77 -3.86
C VAL A 182 -35.93 3.96 -3.45
N SER A 183 -36.93 3.89 -4.33
CA SER A 183 -38.17 3.12 -4.16
C SER A 183 -37.92 1.63 -4.25
#